data_AF-E6PLR7-F1
#
_entry.id   AF-E6PLR7-F1
#
_cell.length_a   1.000
_cell.length_b   1.000
_cell.length_c   1.000
_cell.angle_alpha   90.00
_cell.angle_beta   90.00
_cell.angle_gamma   90.00
#
_symmetry.space_group_name_H-M   'P 1'
#
loop_
_entity.id
_entity.type
_entity.pdbx_description
1 polymer ?
#
loop_
_entity_poly.entity_id
_entity_poly.type
_entity_poly.pdbx_seq_one_letter_code
_entity_poly.pdbx_strand_id
1 'polypeptide(L)'
;MIEAKPPARAVDDTAASAQIDRYWQRYKPVLVTNLRDWLLIGEREGRRVHLERFTLAATEPEFWALAEHPQAAQTRLGAAFADFLARALTHAAPLAAPRHLATLLASYAREALHRVDAASPAAQTQLEALKASLQDALGAHFTGGRAGTSSAPPWFKPCSTACSPPGCCATSKGRARQHGSTGAPPPTICTCP
;
A
#
# COMPACT_ATOMS: atom_id res chain seq x y z
N MET A 1 -2.41 -17.56 7.00
CA MET A 1 -3.54 -18.52 7.15
C MET A 1 -4.84 -17.75 7.02
N ILE A 2 -5.88 -18.32 6.42
CA ILE A 2 -7.23 -17.73 6.37
C ILE A 2 -8.19 -18.65 7.12
N GLU A 3 -8.93 -18.12 8.10
CA GLU A 3 -9.99 -18.83 8.81
C GLU A 3 -11.33 -18.17 8.50
N ALA A 4 -12.22 -18.91 7.83
CA ALA A 4 -13.55 -18.45 7.47
C ALA A 4 -14.63 -19.09 8.35
N LYS A 5 -15.67 -18.31 8.68
CA LYS A 5 -16.87 -18.76 9.41
C LYS A 5 -18.15 -18.29 8.68
N PRO A 6 -19.33 -18.85 9.02
CA PRO A 6 -20.59 -18.37 8.48
C PRO A 6 -20.86 -16.89 8.83
N PRO A 7 -21.60 -16.14 7.98
CA PRO A 7 -21.88 -14.70 8.19
C PRO A 7 -22.50 -14.34 9.54
N ALA A 8 -23.29 -15.27 10.11
CA ALA A 8 -23.89 -15.14 11.44
C ALA A 8 -22.86 -15.01 12.58
N ARG A 9 -21.69 -15.63 12.45
CA ARG A 9 -20.69 -15.67 13.53
C ARG A 9 -19.85 -14.41 13.54
N ALA A 10 -19.71 -13.76 14.70
CA ALA A 10 -18.87 -12.58 14.81
C ALA A 10 -17.38 -12.94 14.61
N VAL A 11 -16.67 -12.04 13.94
CA VAL A 11 -15.22 -12.18 13.68
C VAL A 11 -14.45 -12.14 15.00
N ASP A 12 -14.84 -11.27 15.93
CA ASP A 12 -14.16 -11.09 17.22
C ASP A 12 -14.23 -12.36 18.08
N ASP A 13 -15.37 -13.07 18.10
CA ASP A 13 -15.51 -14.37 18.78
C ASP A 13 -14.59 -15.43 18.20
N THR A 14 -14.39 -15.39 16.88
CA THR A 14 -13.50 -16.34 16.18
C THR A 14 -12.06 -15.98 16.46
N ALA A 15 -11.70 -14.70 16.40
CA ALA A 15 -10.37 -14.15 16.69
C ALA A 15 -9.90 -14.48 18.11
N ALA A 16 -10.81 -14.49 19.09
CA ALA A 16 -10.54 -14.84 20.48
C ALA A 16 -10.45 -16.35 20.76
N SER A 17 -10.69 -17.22 19.76
CA SER A 17 -10.73 -18.66 19.99
C SER A 17 -9.34 -19.29 20.14
N ALA A 18 -9.27 -20.37 20.92
CA ALA A 18 -8.05 -21.18 21.07
C ALA A 18 -7.52 -21.73 19.73
N GLN A 19 -8.38 -21.86 18.72
CA GLN A 19 -7.97 -22.26 17.37
C GLN A 19 -7.10 -21.19 16.72
N ILE A 20 -7.51 -19.92 16.80
CA ILE A 20 -6.75 -18.79 16.27
C ILE A 20 -5.45 -18.58 17.05
N ASP A 21 -5.44 -18.81 18.37
CA ASP A 21 -4.20 -18.78 19.16
C ASP A 21 -3.14 -19.74 18.60
N ARG A 22 -3.53 -21.00 18.33
CA ARG A 22 -2.61 -22.01 17.77
C ARG A 22 -2.11 -21.62 16.38
N TYR A 23 -2.98 -21.12 15.51
CA TYR A 23 -2.58 -20.68 14.18
C TYR A 23 -1.67 -19.47 14.21
N TRP A 24 -1.95 -18.50 15.08
CA TRP A 24 -1.11 -17.33 15.25
C TRP A 24 0.29 -17.73 15.76
N GLN A 25 0.38 -18.60 16.77
CA GLN A 25 1.66 -19.10 17.27
C GLN A 25 2.52 -19.75 16.17
N ARG A 26 1.88 -20.48 15.24
CA ARG A 26 2.58 -21.18 14.15
C ARG A 26 2.95 -20.26 12.99
N TYR A 27 2.02 -19.44 12.52
CA TYR A 27 2.16 -18.73 11.25
C TYR A 27 2.49 -17.26 11.41
N LYS A 28 2.05 -16.61 12.51
CA LYS A 28 2.06 -15.17 12.77
C LYS A 28 0.91 -14.39 12.11
N PRO A 29 0.75 -14.25 10.77
CA PRO A 29 -0.42 -13.59 10.22
C PRO A 29 -1.58 -14.58 10.04
N VAL A 30 -2.74 -14.19 10.55
CA VAL A 30 -4.00 -14.91 10.40
C VAL A 30 -5.08 -13.93 9.96
N LEU A 31 -5.70 -14.20 8.81
CA LEU A 31 -6.85 -13.44 8.33
C LEU A 31 -8.12 -14.18 8.75
N VAL A 32 -8.92 -13.57 9.60
CA VAL A 32 -10.19 -14.14 10.09
C VAL A 32 -11.34 -13.43 9.37
N THR A 33 -12.32 -14.19 8.89
CA THR A 33 -13.48 -13.60 8.23
C THR A 33 -14.77 -14.39 8.44
N ASN A 34 -15.89 -13.70 8.42
CA ASN A 34 -17.23 -14.28 8.25
C ASN A 34 -17.85 -13.86 6.90
N LEU A 35 -17.02 -13.60 5.89
CA LEU A 35 -17.34 -13.08 4.55
C LEU A 35 -17.78 -11.61 4.52
N ARG A 36 -18.50 -11.13 5.53
CA ARG A 36 -18.95 -9.73 5.63
C ARG A 36 -17.96 -8.81 6.36
N ASP A 37 -17.11 -9.38 7.18
CA ASP A 37 -16.14 -8.66 7.99
C ASP A 37 -14.82 -9.43 8.01
N TRP A 38 -13.71 -8.69 7.96
CA TRP A 38 -12.38 -9.22 7.71
C TRP A 38 -11.42 -8.61 8.70
N LEU A 39 -10.72 -9.43 9.48
CA LEU A 39 -9.76 -9.00 10.48
C LEU A 39 -8.41 -9.67 10.24
N LEU A 40 -7.39 -8.87 9.97
CA LEU A 40 -6.01 -9.33 9.97
C LEU A 40 -5.47 -9.27 11.40
N ILE A 41 -5.06 -10.43 11.89
CA ILE A 41 -4.32 -10.59 13.14
C ILE A 41 -2.85 -10.81 12.76
N GLY A 42 -1.94 -10.18 13.49
CA GLY A 42 -0.51 -10.42 13.32
C GLY A 42 0.27 -10.14 14.58
N GLU A 43 1.50 -9.68 14.42
CA GLU A 43 2.43 -9.45 15.52
C GLU A 43 2.94 -8.01 15.54
N ARG A 44 3.03 -7.45 16.74
CA ARG A 44 3.81 -6.24 17.05
C ARG A 44 4.56 -6.52 18.34
N GLU A 45 5.89 -6.36 18.32
CA GLU A 45 6.74 -6.55 19.50
C GLU A 45 6.53 -7.90 20.19
N GLY A 46 6.41 -8.99 19.41
CA GLY A 46 6.15 -10.33 19.94
C GLY A 46 4.72 -10.58 20.43
N ARG A 47 3.86 -9.56 20.45
CA ARG A 47 2.48 -9.65 20.93
C ARG A 47 1.51 -9.79 19.77
N ARG A 48 0.50 -10.64 19.97
CA ARG A 48 -0.64 -10.74 19.06
C ARG A 48 -1.43 -9.45 19.10
N VAL A 49 -1.69 -8.86 17.94
CA VAL A 49 -2.51 -7.66 17.81
C VAL A 49 -3.43 -7.73 16.59
N HIS A 50 -4.50 -6.94 16.64
CA HIS A 50 -5.33 -6.65 15.48
C HIS A 50 -4.60 -5.60 14.63
N LEU A 51 -4.43 -5.89 13.34
CA LEU A 51 -3.64 -5.04 12.44
C LEU A 51 -4.51 -4.18 11.54
N GLU A 52 -5.40 -4.82 10.79
CA GLU A 52 -6.30 -4.17 9.84
C GLU A 52 -7.66 -4.85 9.88
N ARG A 53 -8.73 -4.09 9.69
CA ARG A 53 -10.10 -4.61 9.58
C ARG A 53 -10.79 -3.96 8.38
N PHE A 54 -11.58 -4.74 7.65
CA PHE A 54 -12.45 -4.25 6.60
C PHE A 54 -13.83 -4.87 6.73
N THR A 55 -14.86 -4.03 6.81
CA THR A 55 -16.24 -4.47 7.00
C THR A 55 -17.06 -4.10 5.77
N LEU A 56 -17.51 -5.13 5.04
CA LEU A 56 -18.45 -4.97 3.92
C LEU A 56 -19.86 -4.65 4.42
N ALA A 57 -20.27 -5.30 5.52
CA ALA A 57 -21.57 -5.11 6.15
C ALA A 57 -21.51 -5.42 7.66
N ALA A 58 -22.20 -4.59 8.47
CA ALA A 58 -22.14 -4.68 9.92
C ALA A 58 -22.93 -5.88 10.47
N THR A 59 -23.94 -6.35 9.72
CA THR A 59 -24.79 -7.48 10.08
C THR A 59 -24.92 -8.49 8.93
N GLU A 60 -25.36 -9.71 9.25
CA GLU A 60 -25.63 -10.73 8.22
C GLU A 60 -26.77 -10.34 7.26
N PRO A 61 -27.91 -9.78 7.70
CA PRO A 61 -28.94 -9.31 6.78
C PRO A 61 -28.44 -8.23 5.81
N GLU A 62 -27.66 -7.25 6.31
CA GLU A 62 -27.05 -6.23 5.46
C GLU A 62 -26.08 -6.83 4.43
N PHE A 63 -25.35 -7.88 4.80
CA PHE A 63 -24.45 -8.57 3.88
C PHE A 63 -25.23 -9.22 2.73
N TRP A 64 -26.34 -9.90 3.04
CA TRP A 64 -27.17 -10.52 2.01
C TRP A 64 -27.85 -9.47 1.12
N ALA A 65 -28.34 -8.36 1.68
CA ALA A 65 -28.87 -7.24 0.90
C ALA A 65 -27.79 -6.61 -0.02
N LEU A 66 -26.54 -6.52 0.45
CA LEU A 66 -25.41 -6.07 -0.37
C LEU A 66 -25.11 -7.06 -1.50
N ALA A 67 -25.21 -8.36 -1.23
CA ALA A 67 -24.95 -9.44 -2.20
C ALA A 67 -26.00 -9.51 -3.31
N GLU A 68 -27.22 -9.02 -3.08
CA GLU A 68 -28.25 -8.86 -4.12
C GLU A 68 -27.89 -7.78 -5.16
N HIS A 69 -26.96 -6.87 -4.84
CA HIS A 69 -26.53 -5.77 -5.71
C HIS A 69 -25.00 -5.72 -5.90
N PRO A 70 -24.38 -6.77 -6.47
CA PRO A 70 -22.93 -6.93 -6.46
C PRO A 70 -22.21 -5.84 -7.27
N GLN A 71 -22.80 -5.31 -8.35
CA GLN A 71 -22.20 -4.24 -9.15
C GLN A 71 -22.17 -2.90 -8.39
N ALA A 72 -23.22 -2.58 -7.64
CA ALA A 72 -23.25 -1.39 -6.79
C ALA A 72 -22.25 -1.53 -5.64
N ALA A 73 -22.18 -2.72 -5.02
CA ALA A 73 -21.19 -3.03 -4.00
C ALA A 73 -19.75 -2.89 -4.52
N GLN A 74 -19.46 -3.46 -5.69
CA GLN A 74 -18.15 -3.36 -6.35
C GLN A 74 -17.77 -1.90 -6.65
N THR A 75 -18.71 -1.11 -7.16
CA THR A 75 -18.47 0.31 -7.48
C THR A 75 -18.12 1.11 -6.23
N ARG A 76 -18.80 0.83 -5.11
CA ARG A 76 -18.63 1.57 -3.85
C ARG A 76 -17.41 1.10 -3.05
N LEU A 77 -17.18 -0.20 -2.95
CA LEU A 77 -16.25 -0.81 -1.99
C LEU A 77 -15.10 -1.56 -2.65
N GLY A 78 -15.21 -1.91 -3.94
CA GLY A 78 -14.30 -2.86 -4.58
C GLY A 78 -12.84 -2.43 -4.59
N ALA A 79 -12.55 -1.16 -4.86
CA ALA A 79 -11.18 -0.66 -4.87
C ALA A 79 -10.55 -0.70 -3.47
N ALA A 80 -11.25 -0.20 -2.45
CA ALA A 80 -10.78 -0.19 -1.07
C ALA A 80 -10.62 -1.62 -0.52
N PHE A 81 -11.56 -2.51 -0.86
CA PHE A 81 -11.49 -3.92 -0.45
C PHE A 81 -10.32 -4.65 -1.12
N ALA A 82 -10.08 -4.42 -2.41
CA ALA A 82 -8.93 -4.99 -3.11
C ALA A 82 -7.59 -4.50 -2.52
N ASP A 83 -7.49 -3.22 -2.18
CA ASP A 83 -6.32 -2.66 -1.51
C ASP A 83 -6.11 -3.29 -0.12
N PHE A 84 -7.17 -3.45 0.67
CA PHE A 84 -7.11 -4.16 1.95
C PHE A 84 -6.64 -5.60 1.78
N LEU A 85 -7.23 -6.36 0.84
CA LEU A 85 -6.83 -7.75 0.60
C LEU A 85 -5.38 -7.85 0.14
N ALA A 86 -4.92 -6.96 -0.73
CA ALA A 86 -3.53 -6.93 -1.15
C ALA A 86 -2.60 -6.73 0.04
N ARG A 87 -2.88 -5.77 0.93
CA ARG A 87 -2.09 -5.54 2.15
C ARG A 87 -2.14 -6.73 3.11
N ALA A 88 -3.32 -7.29 3.34
CA ALA A 88 -3.49 -8.41 4.26
C ALA A 88 -2.76 -9.67 3.79
N LEU A 89 -2.87 -10.00 2.50
CA LEU A 89 -2.24 -11.18 1.92
C LEU A 89 -0.72 -11.03 1.76
N THR A 90 -0.22 -9.79 1.66
CA THR A 90 1.22 -9.50 1.55
C THR A 90 1.85 -9.02 2.85
N HIS A 91 1.14 -9.09 3.99
CA HIS A 91 1.59 -8.51 5.25
C HIS A 91 2.99 -8.97 5.69
N ALA A 92 3.29 -10.26 5.52
CA ALA A 92 4.59 -10.84 5.87
C ALA A 92 5.55 -10.98 4.67
N ALA A 93 5.20 -10.42 3.52
CA ALA A 93 6.04 -10.48 2.32
C ALA A 93 7.21 -9.48 2.44
N PRO A 94 8.45 -9.89 2.12
CA PRO A 94 9.58 -8.97 2.10
C PRO A 94 9.39 -7.81 1.10
N LEU A 95 9.68 -6.59 1.54
CA LEU A 95 9.73 -5.41 0.67
C LEU A 95 11.06 -5.37 -0.11
N ALA A 96 11.22 -6.30 -1.04
CA ALA A 96 12.47 -6.52 -1.77
C ALA A 96 12.78 -5.47 -2.86
N ALA A 97 11.82 -4.59 -3.21
CA ALA A 97 12.00 -3.59 -4.25
C ALA A 97 11.27 -2.28 -3.91
N PRO A 98 11.81 -1.10 -4.30
CA PRO A 98 11.17 0.19 -4.04
C PRO A 98 9.73 0.29 -4.56
N ARG A 99 9.44 -0.35 -5.70
CA ARG A 99 8.09 -0.43 -6.26
C ARG A 99 7.07 -1.05 -5.29
N HIS A 100 7.46 -2.07 -4.50
CA HIS A 100 6.53 -2.72 -3.57
C HIS A 100 6.17 -1.80 -2.40
N LEU A 101 7.16 -1.06 -1.89
CA LEU A 101 6.93 -0.02 -0.89
C LEU A 101 6.02 1.08 -1.44
N ALA A 102 6.29 1.56 -2.66
CA ALA A 102 5.45 2.58 -3.28
C ALA A 102 3.99 2.12 -3.46
N THR A 103 3.76 0.88 -3.90
CA THR A 103 2.41 0.30 -3.98
C THR A 103 1.73 0.21 -2.62
N LEU A 104 2.46 -0.25 -1.58
CA LEU A 104 1.93 -0.33 -0.22
C LEU A 104 1.51 1.05 0.29
N LEU A 105 2.38 2.05 0.17
CA LEU A 105 2.10 3.43 0.59
C LEU A 105 0.92 4.03 -0.18
N ALA A 106 0.85 3.81 -1.50
CA ALA A 106 -0.26 4.28 -2.32
C ALA A 106 -1.60 3.66 -1.88
N SER A 107 -1.60 2.39 -1.46
CA SER A 107 -2.81 1.74 -0.95
C SER A 107 -3.31 2.37 0.37
N TYR A 108 -2.40 2.73 1.28
CA TYR A 108 -2.75 3.45 2.51
C TYR A 108 -3.22 4.88 2.23
N ALA A 109 -2.62 5.54 1.23
CA ALA A 109 -3.03 6.88 0.82
C ALA A 109 -4.46 6.89 0.25
N ARG A 110 -4.83 5.91 -0.59
CA ARG A 110 -6.20 5.77 -1.10
C ARG A 110 -7.20 5.45 0.01
N GLU A 111 -6.84 4.58 0.94
CA GLU A 111 -7.67 4.29 2.13
C GLU A 111 -7.88 5.54 2.99
N ALA A 112 -6.81 6.30 3.25
CA ALA A 112 -6.91 7.56 3.99
C ALA A 112 -7.81 8.57 3.27
N LEU A 113 -7.67 8.70 1.94
CA LEU A 113 -8.51 9.58 1.13
C LEU A 113 -9.98 9.16 1.19
N HIS A 114 -10.28 7.87 1.02
CA HIS A 114 -11.66 7.35 1.12
C HIS A 114 -12.29 7.66 2.48
N ARG A 115 -11.53 7.56 3.58
CA ARG A 115 -12.02 7.93 4.92
C ARG A 115 -12.27 9.43 5.08
N VAL A 116 -11.45 10.27 4.45
CA VAL A 116 -11.66 11.73 4.42
C VAL A 116 -12.90 12.09 3.61
N ASP A 117 -13.08 11.46 2.44
CA ASP A 117 -14.23 11.69 1.56
C ASP A 117 -15.55 11.25 2.23
N ALA A 118 -15.51 10.16 3.01
CA ALA A 118 -16.65 9.65 3.77
C ALA A 118 -16.85 10.33 5.14
N ALA A 119 -15.96 11.26 5.54
CA ALA A 119 -16.04 11.90 6.84
C ALA A 119 -17.28 12.80 6.98
N SER A 120 -17.80 12.93 8.20
CA SER A 120 -18.89 13.86 8.48
C SER A 120 -18.45 15.33 8.28
N PRO A 121 -19.38 16.27 8.04
CA PRO A 121 -19.04 17.69 7.92
C PRO A 121 -18.31 18.27 9.13
N ALA A 122 -18.64 17.78 10.34
CA ALA A 122 -17.96 18.16 11.56
C ALA A 122 -16.51 17.67 11.59
N ALA A 123 -16.27 16.41 11.20
CA ALA A 123 -14.92 15.85 11.10
C ALA A 123 -14.07 16.54 10.03
N GLN A 124 -14.68 16.93 8.90
CA GLN A 124 -14.01 17.71 7.85
C GLN A 124 -13.59 19.10 8.36
N THR A 125 -14.44 19.76 9.14
CA THR A 125 -14.11 21.05 9.76
C THR A 125 -12.92 20.93 10.72
N GLN A 126 -12.89 19.88 11.53
CA GLN A 126 -11.76 19.59 12.42
C GLN A 126 -10.47 19.31 11.64
N LEU A 127 -10.57 18.58 10.51
CA LEU A 127 -9.43 18.30 9.64
C LEU A 127 -8.86 19.58 9.03
N GLU A 128 -9.70 20.51 8.57
CA GLU A 128 -9.23 21.80 8.06
C GLU A 128 -8.56 22.65 9.14
N ALA A 129 -9.07 22.66 10.37
CA ALA A 129 -8.43 23.35 11.49
C ALA A 129 -7.05 22.75 11.83
N LEU A 130 -6.94 21.42 11.82
CA LEU A 130 -5.66 20.73 11.98
C LEU A 130 -4.69 21.06 10.85
N LYS A 131 -5.18 21.06 9.61
CA LYS A 131 -4.40 21.39 8.42
C LYS A 131 -3.83 22.80 8.50
N ALA A 132 -4.63 23.79 8.88
CA ALA A 132 -4.18 25.16 9.10
C ALA A 132 -3.08 25.22 10.17
N SER A 133 -3.31 24.57 11.31
CA SER A 133 -2.33 24.54 12.41
C SER A 133 -1.00 23.89 11.99
N LEU A 134 -1.04 22.82 11.18
CA LEU A 134 0.15 22.17 10.64
C LEU A 134 0.90 23.05 9.64
N GLN A 135 0.17 23.76 8.78
CA GLN A 135 0.78 24.71 7.83
C GLN A 135 1.52 25.83 8.57
N ASP A 136 0.91 26.39 9.62
CA ASP A 136 1.51 27.44 10.43
C ASP A 136 2.74 26.94 11.18
N ALA A 137 2.66 25.78 11.83
CA ALA A 137 3.77 25.20 12.59
C ALA A 137 4.96 24.81 11.69
N LEU A 138 4.69 24.34 10.47
CA LEU A 138 5.71 23.92 9.51
C LEU A 138 6.22 25.09 8.64
N GLY A 139 5.56 26.25 8.66
CA GLY A 139 5.84 27.36 7.74
C GLY A 139 5.65 26.97 6.27
N ALA A 140 4.71 26.06 5.98
CA ALA A 140 4.46 25.49 4.67
C ALA A 140 3.00 25.65 4.25
N HIS A 141 2.73 25.68 2.95
CA HIS A 141 1.36 25.68 2.42
C HIS A 141 1.08 24.36 1.71
N PHE A 142 -0.05 23.73 2.02
CA PHE A 142 -0.48 22.54 1.31
C PHE A 142 -1.32 22.93 0.11
N THR A 143 -0.90 22.52 -1.08
CA THR A 143 -1.62 22.78 -2.34
C THR A 143 -2.57 21.62 -2.66
N GLY A 144 -3.80 21.97 -3.04
CA GLY A 144 -4.87 21.00 -3.32
C GLY A 144 -4.94 20.59 -4.79
N GLY A 145 -3.91 19.89 -5.29
CA GLY A 145 -3.94 19.28 -6.63
C GLY A 145 -4.24 17.79 -6.53
N ARG A 146 -5.42 17.34 -7.01
CA ARG A 146 -5.70 15.90 -7.20
C ARG A 146 -4.74 15.39 -8.29
N ALA A 147 -3.79 14.55 -7.88
CA ALA A 147 -2.62 14.08 -8.63
C ALA A 147 -1.64 15.19 -9.03
N GLY A 148 -0.43 15.10 -8.49
CA GLY A 148 0.71 15.83 -9.03
C GLY A 148 0.86 15.45 -10.50
N THR A 149 0.78 16.45 -11.37
CA THR A 149 1.53 16.38 -12.62
C THR A 149 2.98 16.22 -12.20
N SER A 150 3.50 15.00 -12.32
CA SER A 150 4.91 14.71 -12.12
C SER A 150 5.69 15.48 -13.19
N SER A 151 5.96 16.76 -12.97
CA SER A 151 7.18 17.36 -13.50
C SER A 151 8.31 16.53 -12.91
N ALA A 152 9.10 15.90 -13.77
CA ALA A 152 10.23 15.09 -13.33
C ALA A 152 11.07 15.90 -12.32
N PRO A 153 11.49 15.30 -11.18
CA PRO A 153 12.24 16.04 -10.18
C PRO A 153 13.52 16.61 -10.83
N PRO A 154 14.06 17.75 -10.35
CA PRO A 154 15.12 18.49 -11.05
C PRO A 154 16.44 17.72 -11.25
N TRP A 155 16.61 16.58 -10.58
CA TRP A 155 17.73 15.66 -10.76
C TRP A 155 17.47 14.55 -11.79
N PHE A 156 16.25 14.42 -12.30
CA PHE A 156 15.84 13.42 -13.27
C PHE A 156 16.00 13.98 -14.68
N LYS A 157 17.10 13.62 -15.35
CA LYS A 157 17.29 13.90 -16.77
C LYS A 157 16.78 12.71 -17.58
N PRO A 158 15.64 12.80 -18.29
CA PRO A 158 15.27 11.76 -19.24
C PRO A 158 16.34 11.72 -20.35
N CYS A 159 16.86 10.52 -20.63
CA CYS A 159 17.82 10.31 -21.70
C CYS A 159 17.07 10.45 -23.04
N SER A 160 17.14 11.62 -23.67
CA SER A 160 16.35 11.97 -24.86
C SER A 160 17.04 11.66 -26.19
N THR A 161 18.14 10.90 -26.19
CA THR A 161 18.87 10.61 -27.42
C THR A 161 19.10 9.11 -27.52
N ALA A 162 18.68 8.53 -28.65
CA ALA A 162 18.94 7.14 -28.99
C ALA A 162 20.46 6.93 -29.05
N CYS A 163 21.05 6.38 -27.98
CA CYS A 163 22.42 5.92 -28.01
C CYS A 163 22.48 4.67 -28.90
N SER A 164 23.26 4.74 -29.98
CA SER A 164 23.69 3.58 -30.75
C SER A 164 25.08 3.15 -30.28
N PRO A 165 25.34 1.87 -30.01
CA PRO A 165 24.39 0.74 -30.09
C PRO A 165 23.49 0.62 -28.84
N PRO A 166 22.34 -0.08 -28.95
CA PRO A 166 21.43 -0.30 -27.83
C PRO A 166 22.13 -1.10 -26.72
N GLY A 167 22.49 -0.43 -25.63
CA GLY A 167 23.17 -1.07 -24.50
C GLY A 167 24.00 -0.16 -23.57
N CYS A 168 24.34 1.09 -23.94
CA CYS A 168 25.16 1.96 -23.05
C CYS A 168 24.42 2.52 -21.81
N CYS A 169 23.16 2.17 -21.53
CA CYS A 169 22.42 2.69 -20.37
C CYS A 169 22.74 1.92 -19.08
N ALA A 170 23.91 2.14 -18.48
CA ALA A 170 24.14 1.81 -17.09
C ALA A 170 25.24 2.65 -16.42
N THR A 171 24.85 3.22 -15.28
CA THR A 171 25.65 3.58 -14.09
C THR A 171 26.55 4.83 -14.13
N SER A 172 26.07 5.83 -13.36
CA SER A 172 26.82 6.68 -12.41
C SER A 172 28.29 6.97 -12.70
N LYS A 173 28.64 8.27 -12.74
CA LYS A 173 30.01 8.79 -12.67
C LYS A 173 30.82 8.14 -11.53
N GLY A 174 31.53 7.07 -11.85
CA GLY A 174 32.59 6.49 -11.04
C GLY A 174 33.93 6.92 -11.62
N ARG A 175 34.71 7.67 -10.83
CA ARG A 175 36.07 8.12 -11.15
C ARG A 175 36.97 6.92 -11.51
N ALA A 176 37.52 6.91 -12.72
CA ALA A 176 38.45 5.86 -13.16
C ALA A 176 39.74 5.85 -12.32
N ARG A 177 40.06 4.70 -11.70
CA ARG A 177 41.42 4.34 -11.25
C ARG A 177 42.02 3.45 -12.33
N GLN A 178 43.14 3.87 -12.92
CA GLN A 178 43.91 3.06 -13.86
C GLN A 178 44.78 2.07 -13.09
N HIS A 179 44.75 0.79 -13.46
CA HIS A 179 45.89 -0.14 -13.38
C HIS A 179 45.60 -1.42 -14.17
N GLY A 180 46.59 -1.88 -14.94
CA GLY A 180 46.84 -3.30 -15.18
C GLY A 180 46.26 -3.90 -16.46
N SER A 181 47.17 -4.23 -17.38
CA SER A 181 47.00 -4.97 -18.63
C SER A 181 46.31 -6.34 -18.49
N THR A 182 45.41 -6.68 -19.42
CA THR A 182 45.47 -7.85 -20.33
C THR A 182 44.22 -7.94 -21.22
N GLY A 183 44.41 -7.94 -22.54
CA GLY A 183 43.57 -8.60 -23.55
C GLY A 183 42.04 -8.45 -23.53
N ALA A 184 41.49 -7.24 -23.65
CA ALA A 184 40.08 -7.01 -24.00
C ALA A 184 39.98 -6.12 -25.25
N PRO A 185 38.94 -6.26 -26.10
CA PRO A 185 38.72 -5.35 -27.23
C PRO A 185 38.65 -3.89 -26.73
N PRO A 186 39.04 -2.90 -27.55
CA PRO A 186 39.11 -1.51 -27.11
C PRO A 186 37.75 -1.08 -26.53
N PRO A 187 37.74 -0.26 -25.46
CA PRO A 187 36.48 0.24 -24.91
C PRO A 187 35.76 1.05 -25.99
N THR A 188 34.53 0.66 -26.31
CA THR A 188 33.63 1.45 -27.15
C THR A 188 33.45 2.81 -26.49
N ILE A 189 34.06 3.85 -27.07
CA ILE A 189 33.84 5.22 -26.64
C ILE A 189 32.42 5.58 -27.08
N CYS A 190 31.44 5.54 -26.18
CA CYS A 190 30.10 6.08 -26.46
C CYS A 190 30.26 7.62 -26.50
N THR A 191 30.40 8.23 -27.68
CA THR A 191 30.33 9.69 -27.85
C THR A 191 28.86 10.11 -27.99
N CYS A 192 28.43 11.03 -27.12
CA CYS A 192 27.21 11.82 -27.35
C CYS A 192 27.64 13.15 -27.97
N PRO A 193 26.95 13.68 -29.00
CA PRO A 193 27.17 15.06 -29.45
C PRO A 193 26.75 16.08 -28.38
#